data_AF-A0A1X1DW61-F1
#
_entry.id   AF-A0A1X1DW61-F1
#
_cell.length_a   1.000
_cell.length_b   1.000
_cell.length_c   1.000
_cell.angle_alpha   90.00
_cell.angle_beta   90.00
_cell.angle_gamma   90.00
#
_symmetry.space_group_name_H-M   'P 1'
#
loop_
_entity.id
_entity.type
_entity.pdbx_description
1 polymer ?
#
loop_
_entity_poly.entity_id
_entity_poly.type
_entity_poly.pdbx_seq_one_letter_code
_entity_poly.pdbx_strand_id
1 'polypeptide(L)'
;MKIKLLLLLALTLGGFSATLRAACTLPASTASFGSVTSFVINTTASTSSTTANVNCGAGSTVSLLSGNNITLQLAGASTTSGTRGALTRAGVTGSDTIPVQLCTAANCATEMTIGATPITYNSTQLVNLIGLLGGLNFSIPLYLRTLPGQVVAAGNYTLTLNVAVTYRICTGIAALGLCLAGQDQNGSGTIPITLNLTITNDCATITAPNVSFGSAPLVSGFAAVSQSISVVCTKGSTYTVGLSNGNNASNGVRSMASGVNRLSYEIYKGTSSNRWGPSGTERQASANATTVSGDGLTRTFPYTARILTTQTTPPAGNYSDSVVVDVAF
;
A
#
# COMPACT_ATOMS: atom_id res chain seq x y z
N MET A 1 59.02 30.76 45.53
CA MET A 1 57.92 29.77 45.46
C MET A 1 56.69 30.32 44.71
N LYS A 2 56.85 30.92 43.52
CA LYS A 2 55.72 31.46 42.72
C LYS A 2 55.80 31.15 41.21
N ILE A 3 57.01 30.91 40.67
CA ILE A 3 57.21 30.59 39.24
C ILE A 3 56.94 29.11 38.89
N LYS A 4 57.24 28.17 39.80
CA LYS A 4 56.92 26.74 39.59
C LYS A 4 55.41 26.44 39.62
N LEU A 5 54.61 27.29 40.27
CA LEU A 5 53.16 27.10 40.37
C LEU A 5 52.43 27.64 39.12
N LEU A 6 52.99 28.65 38.44
CA LEU A 6 52.42 29.15 37.17
C LEU A 6 52.68 28.21 35.98
N LEU A 7 53.83 27.52 35.93
CA LEU A 7 54.09 26.55 34.87
C LEU A 7 53.26 25.26 35.01
N LEU A 8 52.88 24.87 36.23
CA LEU A 8 52.00 23.71 36.44
C LEU A 8 50.54 24.01 36.06
N LEU A 9 50.10 25.27 36.21
CA LEU A 9 48.73 25.68 35.85
C LEU A 9 48.56 25.87 34.34
N ALA A 10 49.62 26.25 33.62
CA ALA A 10 49.59 26.35 32.16
C ALA A 10 49.60 24.99 31.46
N LEU A 11 50.15 23.94 32.09
CA LEU A 11 50.15 22.58 31.54
C LEU A 11 48.82 21.83 31.77
N THR A 12 48.00 22.26 32.73
CA THR A 12 46.66 21.67 32.98
C THR A 12 45.54 22.31 32.15
N LEU A 13 45.77 23.47 31.51
CA LEU A 13 44.81 24.06 30.55
C LEU A 13 45.05 23.61 29.09
N GLY A 14 46.15 22.91 28.79
CA GLY A 14 46.47 22.42 27.43
C GLY A 14 46.08 20.96 27.16
N GLY A 15 45.53 20.24 28.14
CA GLY A 15 45.42 18.76 28.10
C GLY A 15 44.01 18.18 27.92
N PHE A 16 42.95 18.99 27.88
CA PHE A 16 41.58 18.50 27.76
C PHE A 16 40.79 19.25 26.67
N SER A 17 41.38 19.37 25.49
CA SER A 17 40.55 19.35 24.29
C SER A 17 40.12 17.90 24.09
N ALA A 18 39.10 17.46 24.83
CA ALA A 18 38.31 16.33 24.35
C ALA A 18 37.87 16.74 22.95
N THR A 19 38.51 16.17 21.93
CA THR A 19 38.00 16.24 20.58
C THR A 19 36.63 15.60 20.67
N LEU A 20 35.60 16.43 20.80
CA LEU A 20 34.23 16.07 20.52
C LEU A 20 34.25 15.64 19.07
N ARG A 21 34.53 14.35 18.83
CA ARG A 21 34.43 13.73 17.51
C ARG A 21 32.95 13.82 17.17
N ALA A 22 32.56 14.88 16.48
CA ALA A 22 31.24 14.99 15.92
C ALA A 22 31.10 13.81 14.97
N ALA A 23 30.39 12.76 15.38
CA ALA A 23 30.02 11.66 14.52
C ALA A 23 29.02 12.19 13.47
N CYS A 24 29.01 11.63 12.27
CA CYS A 24 27.96 11.99 11.31
C CYS A 24 26.59 11.59 11.89
N THR A 25 25.60 12.47 11.76
CA THR A 25 24.24 12.18 12.21
C THR A 25 23.50 11.43 11.10
N LEU A 26 22.69 10.46 11.53
CA LEU A 26 21.93 9.54 10.67
C LEU A 26 20.44 9.69 10.99
N PRO A 27 19.78 10.78 10.56
CA PRO A 27 18.38 11.02 10.89
C PRO A 27 17.48 9.94 10.25
N ALA A 28 16.39 9.61 10.94
CA ALA A 28 15.34 8.75 10.40
C ALA A 28 14.71 9.36 9.14
N SER A 29 14.25 8.51 8.24
CA SER A 29 13.56 8.91 7.01
C SER A 29 12.19 8.26 6.91
N THR A 30 11.31 8.85 6.09
CA THR A 30 9.96 8.32 5.88
C THR A 30 9.63 8.31 4.40
N ALA A 31 8.94 7.27 3.94
CA ALA A 31 8.34 7.23 2.61
C ALA A 31 6.89 6.76 2.69
N SER A 32 6.09 7.11 1.69
CA SER A 32 4.70 6.69 1.60
C SER A 32 4.38 6.24 0.18
N PHE A 33 3.65 5.13 0.07
CA PHE A 33 3.05 4.68 -1.19
C PHE A 33 1.65 5.30 -1.41
N GLY A 34 1.18 6.14 -0.49
CA GLY A 34 -0.13 6.77 -0.56
C GLY A 34 -1.28 5.81 -0.27
N SER A 35 -2.40 6.04 -0.97
CA SER A 35 -3.61 5.24 -0.84
C SER A 35 -3.90 4.53 -2.16
N VAL A 36 -4.09 3.21 -2.11
CA VAL A 36 -4.39 2.36 -3.27
C VAL A 36 -5.39 1.27 -2.88
N THR A 37 -6.07 0.68 -3.86
CA THR A 37 -6.98 -0.45 -3.59
C THR A 37 -6.19 -1.76 -3.53
N SER A 38 -6.78 -2.80 -2.90
CA SER A 38 -6.13 -4.13 -2.87
C SER A 38 -5.94 -4.72 -4.28
N PHE A 39 -6.75 -4.32 -5.26
CA PHE A 39 -6.62 -4.81 -6.64
C PHE A 39 -5.46 -4.14 -7.37
N VAL A 40 -5.19 -2.87 -7.10
CA VAL A 40 -4.01 -2.17 -7.63
C VAL A 40 -2.74 -2.83 -7.10
N ILE A 41 -2.65 -3.11 -5.79
CA ILE A 41 -1.51 -3.82 -5.21
C ILE A 41 -1.33 -5.23 -5.78
N ASN A 42 -2.42 -5.92 -6.11
CA ASN A 42 -2.34 -7.24 -6.73
C ASN A 42 -1.77 -7.17 -8.16
N THR A 43 -2.15 -6.17 -8.95
CA THR A 43 -1.82 -6.13 -10.39
C THR A 43 -0.62 -5.26 -10.75
N THR A 44 -0.34 -4.23 -9.96
CA THR A 44 0.60 -3.17 -10.29
C THR A 44 1.49 -2.85 -9.09
N ALA A 45 2.79 -2.71 -9.34
CA ALA A 45 3.72 -2.26 -8.32
C ALA A 45 3.54 -0.77 -8.03
N SER A 46 3.37 -0.41 -6.76
CA SER A 46 3.44 0.98 -6.29
C SER A 46 4.89 1.36 -6.04
N THR A 47 5.28 2.58 -6.41
CA THR A 47 6.63 3.09 -6.22
C THR A 47 6.63 4.29 -5.26
N SER A 48 7.72 4.45 -4.53
CA SER A 48 7.97 5.58 -3.66
C SER A 48 9.48 5.83 -3.60
N SER A 49 9.90 6.97 -3.07
CA SER A 49 11.31 7.27 -2.86
C SER A 49 11.52 8.00 -1.54
N THR A 50 12.73 7.89 -1.02
CA THR A 50 13.19 8.58 0.19
C THR A 50 14.68 8.85 0.05
N THR A 51 15.23 9.70 0.90
CA THR A 51 16.68 9.88 1.00
C THR A 51 17.20 9.27 2.29
N ALA A 52 18.33 8.57 2.22
CA ALA A 52 19.17 8.26 3.37
C ALA A 52 20.17 9.39 3.55
N ASN A 53 20.03 10.15 4.64
CA ASN A 53 20.89 11.30 4.89
C ASN A 53 22.03 10.91 5.82
N VAL A 54 23.26 11.22 5.40
CA VAL A 54 24.47 11.07 6.23
C VAL A 54 25.08 12.45 6.40
N ASN A 55 24.92 13.01 7.58
CA ASN A 55 25.22 14.42 7.84
C ASN A 55 26.50 14.54 8.67
N CYS A 56 27.62 14.80 7.99
CA CYS A 56 28.95 14.86 8.59
C CYS A 56 29.34 16.28 9.05
N GLY A 57 28.46 17.26 8.82
CA GLY A 57 28.62 18.64 9.30
C GLY A 57 29.36 19.54 8.31
N ALA A 58 30.05 20.56 8.84
CA ALA A 58 30.80 21.52 8.03
C ALA A 58 32.06 20.87 7.42
N GLY A 59 32.27 21.10 6.13
CA GLY A 59 33.45 20.64 5.40
C GLY A 59 33.46 21.17 3.97
N SER A 60 34.62 21.13 3.33
CA SER A 60 34.80 21.57 1.94
C SER A 60 34.62 20.40 0.98
N THR A 61 33.96 20.61 -0.16
CA THR A 61 33.85 19.58 -1.21
C THR A 61 35.20 19.13 -1.76
N VAL A 62 36.25 19.94 -1.61
CA VAL A 62 37.64 19.60 -1.94
C VAL A 62 38.15 18.42 -1.09
N SER A 63 37.59 18.18 0.10
CA SER A 63 37.94 17.04 0.95
C SER A 63 37.56 15.69 0.34
N LEU A 64 36.58 15.69 -0.57
CA LEU A 64 36.10 14.49 -1.26
C LEU A 64 37.05 13.96 -2.33
N LEU A 65 38.12 14.67 -2.68
CA LEU A 65 39.15 14.18 -3.61
C LEU A 65 40.02 13.04 -3.03
N SER A 66 39.80 12.70 -1.76
CA SER A 66 40.47 11.60 -1.04
C SER A 66 39.52 10.42 -0.79
N GLY A 67 40.02 9.28 -0.28
CA GLY A 67 39.34 7.97 -0.12
C GLY A 67 38.12 7.89 0.82
N ASN A 68 37.27 8.92 0.80
CA ASN A 68 35.98 8.97 1.47
C ASN A 68 35.04 7.90 0.93
N ASN A 69 34.29 7.28 1.83
CA ASN A 69 33.27 6.34 1.43
C ASN A 69 32.11 6.33 2.41
N ILE A 70 30.93 6.03 1.86
CA ILE A 70 29.74 5.68 2.62
C ILE A 70 29.26 4.35 2.08
N THR A 71 29.05 3.38 2.95
CA THR A 71 28.55 2.06 2.59
C THR A 71 27.19 1.86 3.22
N LEU A 72 26.21 1.49 2.40
CA LEU A 72 24.84 1.17 2.82
C LEU A 72 24.59 -0.33 2.71
N GLN A 73 23.88 -0.89 3.68
CA GLN A 73 23.37 -2.26 3.64
C GLN A 73 22.01 -2.32 4.34
N LEU A 74 21.06 -3.06 3.78
CA LEU A 74 19.81 -3.36 4.48
C LEU A 74 20.12 -4.41 5.55
N ALA A 75 20.17 -3.99 6.82
CA ALA A 75 20.51 -4.85 7.95
C ALA A 75 19.31 -5.66 8.45
N GLY A 76 18.11 -5.11 8.32
CA GLY A 76 16.89 -5.80 8.70
C GLY A 76 15.64 -4.96 8.49
N ALA A 77 14.51 -5.51 8.91
CA ALA A 77 13.22 -4.84 8.84
C ALA A 77 12.35 -5.23 10.05
N SER A 78 11.35 -4.42 10.38
CA SER A 78 10.36 -4.73 11.42
C SER A 78 9.61 -6.05 11.14
N THR A 79 9.36 -6.31 9.86
CA THR A 79 8.64 -7.48 9.36
C THR A 79 9.23 -7.88 8.01
N THR A 80 9.34 -9.18 7.74
CA THR A 80 10.05 -9.71 6.58
C THR A 80 9.24 -10.75 5.82
N SER A 81 9.44 -10.80 4.51
CA SER A 81 8.97 -11.87 3.63
C SER A 81 10.16 -12.38 2.82
N GLY A 82 10.70 -13.53 3.22
CA GLY A 82 12.00 -14.00 2.73
C GLY A 82 13.11 -13.02 3.10
N THR A 83 13.88 -12.56 2.12
CA THR A 83 14.99 -11.60 2.29
C THR A 83 14.57 -10.13 2.13
N ARG A 84 13.27 -9.85 2.02
CA ARG A 84 12.72 -8.49 1.86
C ARG A 84 12.01 -8.04 3.13
N GLY A 85 12.00 -6.73 3.36
CA GLY A 85 11.04 -6.14 4.29
C GLY A 85 9.63 -6.28 3.74
N ALA A 86 8.65 -6.44 4.63
CA ALA A 86 7.24 -6.62 4.26
C ALA A 86 6.35 -5.67 5.05
N LEU A 87 5.56 -4.87 4.34
CA LEU A 87 4.47 -4.08 4.92
C LEU A 87 3.46 -5.02 5.56
N THR A 88 3.13 -4.76 6.82
CA THR A 88 2.09 -5.50 7.56
C THR A 88 1.04 -4.55 8.08
N ARG A 89 -0.19 -5.03 8.20
CA ARG A 89 -1.29 -4.23 8.73
C ARG A 89 -0.99 -3.85 10.18
N ALA A 90 -1.01 -2.56 10.48
CA ALA A 90 -0.74 -2.05 11.82
C ALA A 90 -1.71 -2.65 12.85
N GLY A 91 -1.18 -3.16 13.96
CA GLY A 91 -1.98 -3.66 15.09
C GLY A 91 -2.62 -5.05 14.90
N VAL A 92 -2.26 -5.82 13.85
CA VAL A 92 -2.81 -7.16 13.63
C VAL A 92 -1.70 -8.17 13.29
N THR A 93 -1.69 -9.33 13.94
CA THR A 93 -0.84 -10.48 13.58
C THR A 93 -1.46 -11.30 12.44
N GLY A 94 -1.82 -10.62 11.35
CA GLY A 94 -2.40 -11.24 10.15
C GLY A 94 -1.33 -11.76 9.18
N SER A 95 -1.73 -12.63 8.25
CA SER A 95 -0.87 -13.12 7.16
C SER A 95 -0.73 -12.14 6.00
N ASP A 96 -1.48 -11.03 6.01
CA ASP A 96 -1.46 -10.03 4.95
C ASP A 96 -0.13 -9.26 4.98
N THR A 97 0.75 -9.63 4.07
CA THR A 97 2.09 -9.05 3.91
C THR A 97 2.25 -8.51 2.50
N ILE A 98 2.86 -7.34 2.36
CA ILE A 98 3.22 -6.78 1.05
C ILE A 98 4.74 -6.60 1.02
N PRO A 99 5.48 -7.50 0.36
CA PRO A 99 6.93 -7.38 0.26
C PRO A 99 7.33 -6.10 -0.49
N VAL A 100 8.40 -5.46 -0.05
CA VAL A 100 8.94 -4.22 -0.62
C VAL A 100 10.38 -4.42 -1.06
N GLN A 101 10.68 -4.02 -2.29
CA GLN A 101 12.03 -3.90 -2.81
C GLN A 101 12.62 -2.55 -2.40
N LEU A 102 13.85 -2.57 -1.91
CA LEU A 102 14.67 -1.39 -1.66
C LEU A 102 15.77 -1.33 -2.72
N CYS A 103 15.87 -0.22 -3.44
CA CYS A 103 16.78 -0.06 -4.57
C CYS A 103 17.52 1.28 -4.51
N THR A 104 18.69 1.35 -5.15
CA THR A 104 19.50 2.58 -5.24
C THR A 104 19.26 3.37 -6.53
N ALA A 105 18.47 2.82 -7.46
CA ALA A 105 18.08 3.46 -8.71
C ALA A 105 16.59 3.31 -8.97
N ALA A 106 16.00 4.28 -9.70
CA ALA A 106 14.56 4.37 -9.94
C ALA A 106 13.99 3.16 -10.71
N ASN A 107 14.78 2.57 -11.60
CA ASN A 107 14.40 1.36 -12.34
C ASN A 107 14.53 0.07 -11.52
N CYS A 108 14.99 0.16 -10.27
CA CYS A 108 15.23 -0.98 -9.38
C CYS A 108 16.16 -2.05 -9.98
N ALA A 109 17.12 -1.65 -10.83
CA ALA A 109 18.06 -2.60 -11.45
C ALA A 109 18.95 -3.32 -10.43
N THR A 110 19.24 -2.68 -9.30
CA THR A 110 19.98 -3.27 -8.19
C THR A 110 19.14 -3.18 -6.93
N GLU A 111 18.71 -4.33 -6.45
CA GLU A 111 17.96 -4.48 -5.20
C GLU A 111 18.91 -4.74 -4.02
N MET A 112 18.68 -4.05 -2.91
CA MET A 112 19.36 -4.24 -1.63
C MET A 112 18.47 -5.07 -0.71
N THR A 113 18.59 -6.40 -0.80
CA THR A 113 17.90 -7.33 0.11
C THR A 113 18.59 -7.40 1.47
N ILE A 114 17.91 -7.95 2.47
CA ILE A 114 18.46 -8.13 3.82
C ILE A 114 19.66 -9.07 3.74
N GLY A 115 20.82 -8.60 4.22
CA GLY A 115 22.07 -9.35 4.18
C GLY A 115 22.76 -9.40 2.81
N ALA A 116 22.27 -8.65 1.80
CA ALA A 116 22.96 -8.49 0.52
C ALA A 116 24.34 -7.84 0.68
N THR A 117 25.19 -7.97 -0.35
CA THR A 117 26.47 -7.27 -0.41
C THR A 117 26.26 -5.76 -0.21
N PRO A 118 27.01 -5.12 0.71
CA PRO A 118 26.90 -3.69 0.93
C PRO A 118 27.22 -2.87 -0.33
N ILE A 119 26.54 -1.74 -0.51
CA ILE A 119 26.76 -0.81 -1.62
C ILE A 119 27.62 0.34 -1.12
N THR A 120 28.83 0.47 -1.67
CA THR A 120 29.79 1.52 -1.30
C THR A 120 29.75 2.66 -2.31
N TYR A 121 29.45 3.86 -1.82
CA TYR A 121 29.58 5.12 -2.53
C TYR A 121 30.95 5.69 -2.25
N ASN A 122 31.78 5.78 -3.30
CA ASN A 122 33.09 6.39 -3.20
C ASN A 122 33.03 7.91 -3.39
N SER A 123 34.13 8.57 -3.07
CA SER A 123 34.48 9.95 -3.35
C SER A 123 33.79 10.61 -4.55
N THR A 124 33.89 10.03 -5.75
CA THR A 124 33.37 10.68 -6.98
C THR A 124 31.85 10.65 -7.03
N GLN A 125 31.24 9.61 -6.47
CA GLN A 125 29.80 9.48 -6.35
C GLN A 125 29.28 10.41 -5.25
N LEU A 126 30.01 10.51 -4.13
CA LEU A 126 29.66 11.37 -3.01
C LEU A 126 29.60 12.85 -3.39
N VAL A 127 30.45 13.31 -4.31
CA VAL A 127 30.40 14.71 -4.83
C VAL A 127 29.02 15.06 -5.39
N ASN A 128 28.38 14.12 -6.10
CA ASN A 128 27.05 14.32 -6.68
C ASN A 128 25.90 14.19 -5.68
N LEU A 129 26.21 13.79 -4.44
CA LEU A 129 25.23 13.53 -3.38
C LEU A 129 25.25 14.61 -2.30
N ILE A 130 26.13 15.61 -2.40
CA ILE A 130 26.17 16.73 -1.46
C ILE A 130 24.96 17.63 -1.69
N GLY A 131 24.23 17.93 -0.61
CA GLY A 131 23.10 18.86 -0.65
C GLY A 131 23.52 20.31 -1.00
N LEU A 132 22.60 21.06 -1.61
CA LEU A 132 22.81 22.42 -2.11
C LEU A 132 23.21 23.47 -1.04
N LEU A 133 23.06 23.13 0.25
CA LEU A 133 23.22 24.05 1.39
C LEU A 133 24.68 24.16 1.89
N GLY A 134 25.63 23.51 1.24
CA GLY A 134 27.03 23.49 1.66
C GLY A 134 27.30 22.53 2.83
N GLY A 135 28.57 22.12 2.96
CA GLY A 135 29.00 21.11 3.94
C GLY A 135 29.02 19.68 3.38
N LEU A 136 29.29 18.71 4.26
CA LEU A 136 29.40 17.28 3.93
C LEU A 136 28.13 16.53 4.37
N ASN A 137 27.00 16.98 3.84
CA ASN A 137 25.70 16.35 4.06
C ASN A 137 25.32 15.59 2.79
N PHE A 138 25.34 14.26 2.87
CA PHE A 138 25.12 13.37 1.73
C PHE A 138 23.68 12.89 1.73
N SER A 139 22.94 13.21 0.67
CA SER A 139 21.55 12.77 0.45
C SER A 139 21.52 11.64 -0.55
N ILE A 140 21.52 10.40 -0.07
CA ILE A 140 21.53 9.20 -0.94
C ILE A 140 20.10 8.83 -1.32
N PRO A 141 19.69 8.93 -2.59
CA PRO A 141 18.33 8.58 -3.00
C PRO A 141 18.14 7.06 -2.93
N LEU A 142 17.05 6.65 -2.30
CA LEU A 142 16.58 5.28 -2.20
C LEU A 142 15.19 5.19 -2.82
N TYR A 143 14.96 4.11 -3.57
CA TYR A 143 13.73 3.85 -4.29
C TYR A 143 13.08 2.60 -3.73
N LEU A 144 11.77 2.66 -3.57
CA LEU A 144 10.96 1.67 -2.89
C LEU A 144 9.89 1.20 -3.85
N ARG A 145 9.67 -0.11 -3.92
CA ARG A 145 8.68 -0.69 -4.84
C ARG A 145 7.96 -1.86 -4.20
N THR A 146 6.63 -1.89 -4.22
CA THR A 146 5.86 -3.06 -3.80
C THR A 146 5.91 -4.16 -4.86
N LEU A 147 5.72 -5.41 -4.44
CA LEU A 147 5.59 -6.54 -5.36
C LEU A 147 4.11 -6.86 -5.64
N PRO A 148 3.72 -7.03 -6.91
CA PRO A 148 2.37 -7.46 -7.26
C PRO A 148 2.09 -8.90 -6.81
N GLY A 149 0.82 -9.30 -6.88
CA GLY A 149 0.33 -10.63 -6.54
C GLY A 149 -0.19 -10.79 -5.11
N GLN A 150 -0.20 -9.71 -4.31
CA GLN A 150 -0.66 -9.78 -2.93
C GLN A 150 -2.17 -9.57 -2.82
N VAL A 151 -2.86 -10.48 -2.12
CA VAL A 151 -4.29 -10.39 -1.82
C VAL A 151 -4.45 -10.07 -0.33
N VAL A 152 -4.76 -8.80 -0.05
CA VAL A 152 -4.70 -8.24 1.31
C VAL A 152 -5.99 -7.51 1.66
N ALA A 153 -6.29 -7.40 2.95
CA ALA A 153 -7.45 -6.66 3.43
C ALA A 153 -7.21 -5.14 3.46
N ALA A 154 -8.27 -4.33 3.43
CA ALA A 154 -8.18 -2.87 3.49
C ALA A 154 -7.69 -2.37 4.86
N GLY A 155 -6.73 -1.46 4.93
CA GLY A 155 -6.24 -0.92 6.19
C GLY A 155 -4.89 -0.22 6.04
N ASN A 156 -4.32 0.19 7.17
CA ASN A 156 -3.04 0.89 7.20
C ASN A 156 -1.91 -0.13 7.38
N TYR A 157 -0.97 -0.11 6.44
CA TYR A 157 0.20 -0.98 6.41
C TYR A 157 1.46 -0.18 6.73
N THR A 158 2.28 -0.72 7.62
CA THR A 158 3.50 -0.09 8.11
C THR A 158 4.69 -1.04 7.99
N LEU A 159 5.87 -0.50 7.71
CA LEU A 159 7.13 -1.22 7.65
C LEU A 159 8.25 -0.27 8.07
N THR A 160 9.16 -0.73 8.92
CA THR A 160 10.42 -0.01 9.17
C THR A 160 11.58 -0.82 8.60
N LEU A 161 12.31 -0.24 7.65
CA LEU A 161 13.56 -0.80 7.12
C LEU A 161 14.73 -0.19 7.89
N ASN A 162 15.65 -1.03 8.35
CA ASN A 162 16.84 -0.61 9.08
C ASN A 162 18.05 -0.68 8.15
N VAL A 163 18.46 0.47 7.62
CA VAL A 163 19.63 0.57 6.73
C VAL A 163 20.87 0.83 7.58
N ALA A 164 21.76 -0.15 7.66
CA ALA A 164 23.08 0.04 8.26
C ALA A 164 23.93 0.93 7.36
N VAL A 165 24.60 1.88 8.00
CA VAL A 165 25.51 2.82 7.36
C VAL A 165 26.86 2.68 8.03
N THR A 166 27.91 2.48 7.25
CA THR A 166 29.29 2.72 7.67
C THR A 166 29.85 3.86 6.84
N TYR A 167 30.60 4.75 7.47
CA TYR A 167 31.14 5.92 6.80
C TYR A 167 32.55 6.22 7.26
N ARG A 168 33.35 6.73 6.33
CA ARG A 168 34.65 7.34 6.59
C ARG A 168 34.75 8.61 5.78
N ILE A 169 34.64 9.75 6.46
CA ILE A 169 34.61 11.08 5.85
C ILE A 169 35.67 11.98 6.48
N CYS A 170 36.56 12.52 5.65
CA CYS A 170 37.48 13.58 6.04
C CYS A 170 36.80 14.94 5.83
N THR A 171 36.67 15.72 6.90
CA THR A 171 35.97 17.02 6.84
C THR A 171 36.80 18.18 6.31
N GLY A 172 38.07 17.97 5.99
CA GLY A 172 38.95 19.01 5.45
C GLY A 172 40.02 18.48 4.51
N ILE A 173 41.25 19.01 4.54
CA ILE A 173 42.22 18.64 3.49
C ILE A 173 42.75 17.24 3.72
N ALA A 174 42.71 16.41 2.69
CA ALA A 174 43.29 15.09 2.69
C ALA A 174 44.36 14.95 1.60
N ALA A 175 45.47 14.33 1.95
CA ALA A 175 46.54 13.98 1.01
C ALA A 175 47.18 12.65 1.43
N LEU A 176 47.66 11.87 0.46
CA LEU A 176 48.33 10.59 0.68
C LEU A 176 47.51 9.58 1.54
N GLY A 177 46.18 9.64 1.45
CA GLY A 177 45.29 8.75 2.21
C GLY A 177 45.07 9.15 3.69
N LEU A 178 45.58 10.30 4.12
CA LEU A 178 45.42 10.85 5.47
C LEU A 178 44.58 12.11 5.46
N CYS A 179 43.75 12.30 6.49
CA CYS A 179 43.03 13.54 6.74
C CYS A 179 43.94 14.51 7.51
N LEU A 180 44.57 15.45 6.81
CA LEU A 180 45.64 16.30 7.33
C LEU A 180 45.12 17.59 7.98
N ALA A 181 44.02 18.15 7.48
CA ALA A 181 43.47 19.41 7.97
C ALA A 181 41.94 19.33 8.14
N GLY A 182 41.47 18.45 9.02
CA GLY A 182 40.06 18.22 9.31
C GLY A 182 39.88 17.11 10.34
N GLN A 183 38.65 16.61 10.49
CA GLN A 183 38.36 15.43 11.30
C GLN A 183 38.14 14.22 10.39
N ASP A 184 38.80 13.09 10.69
CA ASP A 184 38.48 11.78 10.07
C ASP A 184 37.31 11.18 10.87
N GLN A 185 36.11 11.45 10.37
CA GLN A 185 34.87 10.90 10.90
C GLN A 185 34.71 9.49 10.37
N ASN A 186 35.05 8.52 11.21
CA ASN A 186 34.88 7.11 10.95
C ASN A 186 33.90 6.54 11.97
N GLY A 187 32.81 5.95 11.49
CA GLY A 187 31.76 5.43 12.36
C GLY A 187 30.75 4.58 11.60
N SER A 188 29.79 4.06 12.37
CA SER A 188 28.68 3.29 11.86
C SER A 188 27.40 3.62 12.63
N GLY A 189 26.27 3.29 12.02
CA GLY A 189 24.96 3.41 12.66
C GLY A 189 23.86 2.89 11.76
N THR A 190 22.62 3.28 12.04
CA THR A 190 21.45 2.81 11.30
C THR A 190 20.52 3.97 11.02
N ILE A 191 20.06 4.06 9.77
CA ILE A 191 18.98 4.94 9.35
C ILE A 191 17.69 4.11 9.33
N PRO A 192 16.76 4.32 10.28
CA PRO A 192 15.43 3.73 10.20
C PRO A 192 14.61 4.47 9.14
N ILE A 193 14.02 3.71 8.23
CA ILE A 193 13.14 4.20 7.16
C ILE A 193 11.74 3.66 7.42
N THR A 194 10.82 4.54 7.82
CA THR A 194 9.42 4.15 8.04
C THR A 194 8.60 4.34 6.78
N LEU A 195 7.91 3.28 6.37
CA LEU A 195 7.07 3.21 5.20
C LEU A 195 5.60 3.07 5.60
N ASN A 196 4.74 3.81 4.92
CA ASN A 196 3.30 3.75 5.12
C ASN A 196 2.56 3.51 3.80
N LEU A 197 1.50 2.73 3.86
CA LEU A 197 0.60 2.46 2.74
C LEU A 197 -0.83 2.30 3.27
N THR A 198 -1.79 2.95 2.65
CA THR A 198 -3.22 2.76 2.96
C THR A 198 -3.87 1.94 1.88
N ILE A 199 -4.44 0.79 2.26
CA ILE A 199 -5.26 -0.03 1.38
C ILE A 199 -6.73 0.31 1.59
N THR A 200 -7.43 0.73 0.54
CA THR A 200 -8.87 1.02 0.60
C THR A 200 -9.71 -0.17 0.14
N ASN A 201 -10.95 -0.21 0.64
CA ASN A 201 -11.97 -1.12 0.13
C ASN A 201 -12.32 -0.77 -1.32
N ASP A 202 -12.53 -1.79 -2.13
CA ASP A 202 -12.93 -1.68 -3.53
C ASP A 202 -13.61 -2.98 -4.00
N CYS A 203 -14.38 -2.92 -5.08
CA CYS A 203 -14.96 -4.07 -5.76
C CYS A 203 -14.68 -4.01 -7.26
N ALA A 204 -13.88 -4.95 -7.75
CA ALA A 204 -13.39 -4.95 -9.12
C ALA A 204 -14.43 -5.43 -10.14
N THR A 205 -15.35 -6.31 -9.75
CA THR A 205 -16.29 -6.92 -10.70
C THR A 205 -17.60 -7.32 -10.03
N ILE A 206 -18.70 -7.05 -10.74
CA ILE A 206 -20.05 -7.54 -10.43
C ILE A 206 -20.51 -8.37 -11.63
N THR A 207 -20.74 -9.66 -11.42
CA THR A 207 -21.30 -10.57 -12.43
C THR A 207 -22.77 -10.81 -12.12
N ALA A 208 -23.64 -10.24 -12.93
CA ALA A 208 -25.10 -10.38 -12.83
C ALA A 208 -25.67 -10.84 -14.19
N PRO A 209 -25.99 -12.14 -14.36
CA PRO A 209 -26.52 -12.65 -15.62
C PRO A 209 -27.93 -12.13 -15.91
N ASN A 210 -28.29 -12.09 -17.20
CA ASN A 210 -29.64 -11.75 -17.63
C ASN A 210 -30.65 -12.81 -17.15
N VAL A 211 -31.80 -12.35 -16.67
CA VAL A 211 -32.94 -13.19 -16.31
C VAL A 211 -33.90 -13.27 -17.49
N SER A 212 -34.32 -14.48 -17.86
CA SER A 212 -35.38 -14.71 -18.84
C SER A 212 -36.44 -15.61 -18.22
N PHE A 213 -37.68 -15.10 -18.15
CA PHE A 213 -38.84 -15.85 -17.68
C PHE A 213 -39.44 -16.78 -18.76
N GLY A 214 -38.95 -16.70 -20.00
CA GLY A 214 -39.55 -17.40 -21.14
C GLY A 214 -40.89 -16.80 -21.55
N SER A 215 -41.82 -17.66 -21.98
CA SER A 215 -43.14 -17.26 -22.48
C SER A 215 -44.23 -18.05 -21.77
N ALA A 216 -45.32 -17.37 -21.40
CA ALA A 216 -46.52 -18.01 -20.87
C ALA A 216 -47.78 -17.22 -21.28
N PRO A 217 -48.93 -17.89 -21.47
CA PRO A 217 -50.18 -17.23 -21.84
C PRO A 217 -50.84 -16.47 -20.68
N LEU A 218 -50.52 -16.85 -19.43
CA LEU A 218 -51.04 -16.25 -18.20
C LEU A 218 -49.90 -15.97 -17.22
N VAL A 219 -50.06 -14.97 -16.36
CA VAL A 219 -49.06 -14.60 -15.35
C VAL A 219 -48.73 -15.75 -14.39
N SER A 220 -49.68 -16.65 -14.13
CA SER A 220 -49.49 -17.86 -13.30
C SER A 220 -48.70 -18.97 -14.00
N GLY A 221 -48.51 -18.89 -15.32
CA GLY A 221 -47.80 -19.88 -16.11
C GLY A 221 -46.28 -19.66 -16.19
N PHE A 222 -45.78 -18.51 -15.73
CA PHE A 222 -44.34 -18.24 -15.72
C PHE A 222 -43.65 -18.99 -14.58
N ALA A 223 -42.61 -19.76 -14.90
CA ALA A 223 -41.77 -20.40 -13.92
C ALA A 223 -40.87 -19.37 -13.20
N ALA A 224 -40.55 -19.64 -11.94
CA ALA A 224 -39.54 -18.88 -11.22
C ALA A 224 -38.14 -19.16 -11.81
N VAL A 225 -37.28 -18.14 -11.85
CA VAL A 225 -35.91 -18.25 -12.35
C VAL A 225 -34.95 -18.13 -11.18
N SER A 226 -34.15 -19.17 -10.93
CA SER A 226 -33.12 -19.17 -9.88
C SER A 226 -31.74 -18.96 -10.51
N GLN A 227 -31.04 -17.94 -10.05
CA GLN A 227 -29.71 -17.55 -10.53
C GLN A 227 -28.89 -16.97 -9.36
N SER A 228 -27.71 -16.41 -9.64
CA SER A 228 -26.87 -15.78 -8.63
C SER A 228 -26.14 -14.57 -9.17
N ILE A 229 -25.85 -13.62 -8.29
CA ILE A 229 -24.94 -12.50 -8.53
C ILE A 229 -23.64 -12.79 -7.80
N SER A 230 -22.51 -12.65 -8.49
CA SER A 230 -21.19 -12.78 -7.87
C SER A 230 -20.50 -11.42 -7.85
N VAL A 231 -19.89 -11.08 -6.71
CA VAL A 231 -19.18 -9.81 -6.52
C VAL A 231 -17.76 -10.11 -6.06
N VAL A 232 -16.78 -9.49 -6.70
CA VAL A 232 -15.36 -9.58 -6.34
C VAL A 232 -14.96 -8.29 -5.61
N CYS A 233 -14.79 -8.37 -4.30
CA CYS A 233 -14.43 -7.23 -3.45
C CYS A 233 -13.16 -7.50 -2.65
N THR A 234 -12.58 -6.42 -2.11
CA THR A 234 -11.39 -6.49 -1.26
C THR A 234 -11.56 -7.52 -0.14
N LYS A 235 -10.50 -8.30 0.11
CA LYS A 235 -10.51 -9.41 1.08
C LYS A 235 -11.00 -8.91 2.44
N GLY A 236 -11.94 -9.65 3.02
CA GLY A 236 -12.48 -9.35 4.35
C GLY A 236 -13.33 -8.07 4.46
N SER A 237 -13.63 -7.38 3.34
CA SER A 237 -14.46 -6.18 3.36
C SER A 237 -15.91 -6.48 3.79
N THR A 238 -16.47 -5.58 4.59
CA THR A 238 -17.90 -5.53 4.92
C THR A 238 -18.58 -4.58 3.94
N TYR A 239 -19.62 -5.05 3.27
CA TYR A 239 -20.38 -4.26 2.30
C TYR A 239 -21.80 -4.82 2.17
N THR A 240 -22.65 -4.10 1.44
CA THR A 240 -24.01 -4.53 1.08
C THR A 240 -24.22 -4.43 -0.42
N VAL A 241 -24.91 -5.41 -0.99
CA VAL A 241 -25.30 -5.45 -2.41
C VAL A 241 -26.77 -5.11 -2.54
N GLY A 242 -27.07 -4.07 -3.32
CA GLY A 242 -28.42 -3.60 -3.59
C GLY A 242 -28.86 -3.91 -5.02
N LEU A 243 -30.18 -4.00 -5.19
CA LEU A 243 -30.82 -4.06 -6.50
C LEU A 243 -31.81 -2.90 -6.62
N SER A 244 -31.67 -2.06 -7.65
CA SER A 244 -32.63 -0.99 -7.91
C SER A 244 -34.03 -1.53 -8.20
N ASN A 245 -35.05 -0.68 -8.22
CA ASN A 245 -36.42 -1.11 -8.54
C ASN A 245 -36.66 -1.28 -10.05
N GLY A 246 -35.62 -1.20 -10.88
CA GLY A 246 -35.76 -1.22 -12.33
C GLY A 246 -36.09 0.15 -12.92
N ASN A 247 -36.19 0.22 -14.25
CA ASN A 247 -36.49 1.45 -14.97
C ASN A 247 -37.99 1.79 -14.99
N ASN A 248 -38.85 0.79 -14.77
CA ASN A 248 -40.29 0.94 -14.94
C ASN A 248 -41.08 0.65 -13.65
N ALA A 249 -40.45 0.81 -12.50
CA ALA A 249 -41.05 0.52 -11.21
C ALA A 249 -42.33 1.34 -10.95
N SER A 250 -43.29 0.76 -10.25
CA SER A 250 -44.48 1.45 -9.74
C SER A 250 -44.64 1.15 -8.25
N ASN A 251 -44.72 2.19 -7.42
CA ASN A 251 -44.81 2.07 -5.95
C ASN A 251 -43.74 1.14 -5.33
N GLY A 252 -42.53 1.14 -5.92
CA GLY A 252 -41.42 0.29 -5.47
C GLY A 252 -41.41 -1.14 -6.02
N VAL A 253 -42.47 -1.58 -6.67
CA VAL A 253 -42.54 -2.91 -7.32
C VAL A 253 -41.92 -2.85 -8.70
N ARG A 254 -41.02 -3.79 -9.01
CA ARG A 254 -40.36 -3.87 -10.32
C ARG A 254 -41.35 -4.27 -11.40
N SER A 255 -41.16 -3.75 -12.60
CA SER A 255 -42.02 -4.08 -13.73
C SER A 255 -41.23 -4.07 -15.02
N MET A 256 -41.44 -5.08 -15.85
CA MET A 256 -41.00 -5.05 -17.23
C MET A 256 -42.01 -4.29 -18.08
N ALA A 257 -41.55 -3.62 -19.13
CA ALA A 257 -42.36 -2.78 -19.98
C ALA A 257 -42.48 -3.31 -21.41
N SER A 258 -43.67 -3.18 -21.99
CA SER A 258 -43.93 -3.33 -23.42
C SER A 258 -44.81 -2.16 -23.87
N GLY A 259 -44.18 -1.09 -24.35
CA GLY A 259 -44.85 0.21 -24.53
C GLY A 259 -45.39 0.73 -23.19
N VAL A 260 -46.71 0.95 -23.12
CA VAL A 260 -47.41 1.38 -21.89
C VAL A 260 -47.76 0.22 -20.96
N ASN A 261 -47.68 -1.02 -21.45
CA ASN A 261 -48.06 -2.20 -20.67
C ASN A 261 -46.96 -2.56 -19.67
N ARG A 262 -47.36 -3.10 -18.52
CA ARG A 262 -46.44 -3.49 -17.44
C ARG A 262 -46.66 -4.94 -17.04
N LEU A 263 -45.57 -5.64 -16.81
CA LEU A 263 -45.54 -6.99 -16.25
C LEU A 263 -44.70 -6.96 -14.98
N SER A 264 -45.38 -6.97 -13.84
CA SER A 264 -44.76 -6.85 -12.52
C SER A 264 -44.01 -8.12 -12.15
N TYR A 265 -42.84 -7.96 -11.56
CA TYR A 265 -42.00 -9.07 -11.11
C TYR A 265 -41.24 -8.67 -9.85
N GLU A 266 -40.68 -9.66 -9.17
CA GLU A 266 -39.75 -9.39 -8.08
C GLU A 266 -38.56 -10.34 -8.04
N ILE A 267 -37.52 -9.90 -7.34
CA ILE A 267 -36.29 -10.65 -7.08
C ILE A 267 -36.16 -10.86 -5.58
N TYR A 268 -36.09 -12.13 -5.17
CA TYR A 268 -36.02 -12.55 -3.78
C TYR A 268 -34.66 -13.15 -3.44
N LYS A 269 -34.27 -13.04 -2.17
CA LYS A 269 -33.01 -13.54 -1.63
C LYS A 269 -33.02 -15.08 -1.57
N GLY A 270 -32.07 -15.73 -2.25
CA GLY A 270 -32.00 -17.19 -2.34
C GLY A 270 -33.36 -17.78 -2.74
N THR A 271 -33.84 -18.75 -1.97
CA THR A 271 -35.17 -19.37 -2.13
C THR A 271 -36.26 -18.78 -1.22
N SER A 272 -35.93 -17.74 -0.45
CA SER A 272 -36.85 -17.13 0.53
C SER A 272 -37.91 -16.23 -0.13
N SER A 273 -38.82 -15.69 0.68
CA SER A 273 -39.76 -14.63 0.30
C SER A 273 -39.24 -13.22 0.62
N ASN A 274 -38.01 -13.08 1.12
CA ASN A 274 -37.43 -11.78 1.43
C ASN A 274 -37.02 -11.07 0.14
N ARG A 275 -37.58 -9.89 -0.09
CA ARG A 275 -37.25 -9.05 -1.24
C ARG A 275 -35.77 -8.67 -1.23
N TRP A 276 -35.13 -8.71 -2.39
CA TRP A 276 -33.82 -8.10 -2.60
C TRP A 276 -33.98 -6.75 -3.27
N GLY A 277 -33.74 -5.69 -2.53
CA GLY A 277 -34.05 -4.31 -2.92
C GLY A 277 -32.91 -3.33 -2.72
N PRO A 278 -33.18 -2.03 -2.91
CA PRO A 278 -32.13 -1.02 -2.97
C PRO A 278 -31.67 -0.52 -1.59
N SER A 279 -32.49 -0.67 -0.54
CA SER A 279 -32.26 0.00 0.75
C SER A 279 -32.51 -0.91 1.96
N GLY A 280 -31.97 -0.49 3.11
CA GLY A 280 -32.23 -1.11 4.41
C GLY A 280 -31.97 -2.62 4.43
N THR A 281 -32.90 -3.34 5.06
CA THR A 281 -32.85 -4.81 5.21
C THR A 281 -33.11 -5.57 3.92
N GLU A 282 -33.51 -4.90 2.84
CA GLU A 282 -33.69 -5.54 1.52
C GLU A 282 -32.35 -5.74 0.79
N ARG A 283 -31.30 -4.99 1.14
CA ARG A 283 -29.95 -5.22 0.63
C ARG A 283 -29.37 -6.54 1.18
N GLN A 284 -28.38 -7.10 0.48
CA GLN A 284 -27.66 -8.31 0.91
C GLN A 284 -26.33 -7.91 1.56
N ALA A 285 -26.16 -8.16 2.86
CA ALA A 285 -24.87 -7.97 3.52
C ALA A 285 -23.85 -9.00 3.02
N SER A 286 -22.56 -8.63 2.94
CA SER A 286 -21.49 -9.51 2.47
C SER A 286 -21.33 -10.78 3.31
N ALA A 287 -21.73 -10.74 4.59
CA ALA A 287 -21.79 -11.91 5.47
C ALA A 287 -22.86 -12.93 5.07
N ASN A 288 -23.87 -12.54 4.28
CA ASN A 288 -24.97 -13.42 3.85
C ASN A 288 -24.68 -14.14 2.52
N ALA A 289 -23.48 -13.99 1.96
CA ALA A 289 -23.08 -14.72 0.78
C ALA A 289 -23.13 -16.24 1.03
N THR A 290 -23.62 -17.00 0.07
CA THR A 290 -23.74 -18.46 0.21
C THR A 290 -22.41 -19.16 -0.05
N THR A 291 -21.57 -18.57 -0.89
CA THR A 291 -20.21 -19.06 -1.12
C THR A 291 -19.21 -17.91 -1.08
N VAL A 292 -18.01 -18.22 -0.63
CA VAL A 292 -16.84 -17.34 -0.63
C VAL A 292 -15.68 -18.11 -1.26
N SER A 293 -14.98 -17.51 -2.22
CA SER A 293 -13.79 -18.14 -2.82
C SER A 293 -12.65 -18.31 -1.82
N GLY A 294 -11.73 -19.23 -2.08
CA GLY A 294 -10.61 -19.53 -1.16
C GLY A 294 -9.68 -18.34 -0.89
N ASP A 295 -9.57 -17.40 -1.81
CA ASP A 295 -8.83 -16.13 -1.65
C ASP A 295 -9.61 -15.06 -0.87
N GLY A 296 -10.89 -15.31 -0.55
CA GLY A 296 -11.76 -14.41 0.19
C GLY A 296 -12.28 -13.21 -0.60
N LEU A 297 -12.08 -13.17 -1.93
CA LEU A 297 -12.45 -12.02 -2.78
C LEU A 297 -13.86 -12.13 -3.37
N THR A 298 -14.21 -13.30 -3.90
CA THR A 298 -15.47 -13.53 -4.59
C THR A 298 -16.53 -14.00 -3.61
N ARG A 299 -17.68 -13.34 -3.62
CA ARG A 299 -18.87 -13.72 -2.88
C ARG A 299 -20.04 -13.90 -3.82
N THR A 300 -20.77 -15.01 -3.69
CA THR A 300 -21.94 -15.32 -4.51
C THR A 300 -23.23 -15.26 -3.71
N PHE A 301 -24.22 -14.60 -4.29
CA PHE A 301 -25.53 -14.34 -3.70
C PHE A 301 -26.62 -14.93 -4.60
N PRO A 302 -27.19 -16.08 -4.24
CA PRO A 302 -28.29 -16.67 -4.99
C PRO A 302 -29.56 -15.82 -4.85
N TYR A 303 -30.40 -15.85 -5.88
CA TYR A 303 -31.71 -15.22 -5.89
C TYR A 303 -32.72 -16.03 -6.69
N THR A 304 -33.99 -15.77 -6.44
CA THR A 304 -35.11 -16.25 -7.25
C THR A 304 -35.91 -15.06 -7.76
N ALA A 305 -36.00 -14.92 -9.08
CA ALA A 305 -36.86 -13.95 -9.75
C ALA A 305 -38.22 -14.58 -10.07
N ARG A 306 -39.32 -13.84 -9.91
CA ARG A 306 -40.69 -14.33 -10.15
C ARG A 306 -41.56 -13.25 -10.77
N ILE A 307 -42.40 -13.63 -11.73
CA ILE A 307 -43.56 -12.81 -12.12
C ILE A 307 -44.57 -12.81 -10.97
N LEU A 308 -45.10 -11.64 -10.62
CA LEU A 308 -46.13 -11.55 -9.58
C LEU A 308 -47.46 -12.07 -10.13
N THR A 309 -48.11 -12.98 -9.43
CA THR A 309 -49.39 -13.58 -9.88
C THR A 309 -50.62 -12.77 -9.46
N THR A 310 -50.43 -11.73 -8.64
CA THR A 310 -51.50 -10.85 -8.11
C THR A 310 -51.83 -9.68 -9.04
N GLN A 311 -51.45 -9.76 -10.32
CA GLN A 311 -51.73 -8.75 -11.34
C GLN A 311 -52.64 -9.32 -12.43
N THR A 312 -53.35 -8.45 -13.15
CA THR A 312 -54.06 -8.86 -14.37
C THR A 312 -53.06 -9.25 -15.46
N THR A 313 -53.35 -10.31 -16.22
CA THR A 313 -52.50 -10.70 -17.36
C THR A 313 -52.48 -9.57 -18.40
N PRO A 314 -51.32 -8.95 -18.68
CA PRO A 314 -51.24 -7.88 -19.66
C PRO A 314 -51.29 -8.44 -21.09
N PRO A 315 -51.49 -7.61 -22.12
CA PRO A 315 -51.51 -8.06 -23.51
C PRO A 315 -50.23 -8.81 -23.91
N ALA A 316 -50.36 -9.71 -24.89
CA ALA A 316 -49.21 -10.43 -25.44
C ALA A 316 -48.16 -9.47 -26.00
N GLY A 317 -46.89 -9.70 -25.67
CA GLY A 317 -45.78 -8.86 -26.11
C GLY A 317 -44.47 -9.24 -25.42
N ASN A 318 -43.38 -8.63 -25.88
CA ASN A 318 -42.07 -8.76 -25.24
C ASN A 318 -41.93 -7.65 -24.18
N TYR A 319 -41.66 -8.06 -22.95
CA TYR A 319 -41.49 -7.15 -21.81
C TYR A 319 -40.02 -7.18 -21.36
N SER A 320 -39.41 -6.02 -21.15
CA SER A 320 -38.06 -5.90 -20.61
C SER A 320 -37.95 -4.85 -19.51
N ASP A 321 -36.97 -5.02 -18.62
CA ASP A 321 -36.59 -4.04 -17.61
C ASP A 321 -35.05 -4.04 -17.46
N SER A 322 -34.50 -3.01 -16.81
CA SER A 322 -33.09 -2.95 -16.45
C SER A 322 -32.94 -2.65 -14.97
N VAL A 323 -32.33 -3.59 -14.23
CA VAL A 323 -32.07 -3.48 -12.79
C VAL A 323 -30.60 -3.17 -12.58
N VAL A 324 -30.31 -2.12 -11.81
CA VAL A 324 -28.95 -1.75 -11.43
C VAL A 324 -28.56 -2.54 -10.19
N VAL A 325 -27.41 -3.20 -10.25
CA VAL A 325 -26.76 -3.81 -9.09
C VAL A 325 -25.73 -2.83 -8.56
N ASP A 326 -25.82 -2.49 -7.28
CA ASP A 326 -24.88 -1.58 -6.63
C ASP A 326 -24.25 -2.22 -5.38
N VAL A 327 -23.05 -1.74 -5.02
CA VAL A 327 -22.33 -2.15 -3.81
C VAL A 327 -22.01 -0.93 -2.98
N ALA A 328 -22.24 -1.01 -1.67
CA ALA A 328 -21.94 0.04 -0.71
C ALA A 328 -21.16 -0.52 0.49
N PHE A 329 -20.07 0.14 0.86
CA PHE A 329 -19.25 -0.19 2.02
C PHE A 329 -19.80 0.45 3.30
#